data_AF-A0A433V4K2-F1
#
_entry.id   AF-A0A433V4K2-F1
#
_cell.length_a   1.000
_cell.length_b   1.000
_cell.length_c   1.000
_cell.angle_alpha   90.00
_cell.angle_beta   90.00
_cell.angle_gamma   90.00
#
_symmetry.space_group_name_H-M   'P 1'
#
loop_
_entity.id
_entity.type
_entity.pdbx_description
1 polymer ?
#
loop_
_entity_poly.entity_id
_entity_poly.type
_entity_poly.pdbx_seq_one_letter_code
_entity_poly.pdbx_strand_id
1 'polypeptide(L)' 'MTDVLKALKSANFLVDAHGQRVAVQLSMASWETLLDWVEKQEDAAIVKAAIPQLKQLRSGSASEEWLDWDAVKEQWDED' A
#
# COMPACT_ATOMS: atom_id res chain seq x y z
N MET A 1 2.72 0.66 -12.53
CA MET A 1 4.11 1.17 -12.68
C MET A 1 4.20 2.18 -13.81
N THR A 2 3.52 1.95 -14.94
CA THR A 2 3.47 2.87 -16.09
C THR A 2 2.97 4.27 -15.74
N ASP A 3 1.95 4.39 -14.89
CA ASP A 3 1.36 5.68 -14.49
C ASP A 3 2.27 6.47 -13.54
N VAL A 4 2.97 5.78 -12.64
CA VAL A 4 3.98 6.37 -11.73
C VAL A 4 5.15 6.95 -12.52
N LEU A 5 5.67 6.21 -13.49
CA LEU A 5 6.75 6.69 -14.34
C LEU A 5 6.31 7.89 -15.19
N LYS A 6 5.05 7.88 -15.65
CA LYS A 6 4.45 9.01 -16.37
C LYS A 6 4.31 10.23 -15.46
N ALA A 7 3.87 10.06 -14.21
CA ALA A 7 3.79 11.11 -13.20
C ALA A 7 5.17 11.76 -12.95
N LEU A 8 6.21 10.95 -12.73
CA LEU A 8 7.58 11.44 -12.54
C LEU A 8 8.11 12.20 -13.75
N LYS A 9 7.85 11.71 -14.97
CA LYS A 9 8.25 12.38 -16.21
C LYS A 9 7.50 13.69 -16.49
N SER A 10 6.35 13.89 -15.85
CA SER A 10 5.54 15.12 -15.97
C SER A 10 5.92 16.21 -14.97
N ALA A 11 6.86 15.93 -14.05
CA ALA A 11 7.29 16.86 -13.03
C ALA A 11 7.94 18.12 -13.62
N ASN A 12 7.46 19.27 -13.18
CA ASN A 12 8.13 20.55 -13.40
C ASN A 12 8.86 20.97 -12.13
N PHE A 13 9.91 21.77 -12.26
CA PHE A 13 10.68 22.25 -11.11
C PHE A 13 10.55 23.76 -11.00
N LEU A 14 10.24 24.25 -9.80
CA LEU A 14 10.38 25.65 -9.46
C LEU A 14 11.86 25.91 -9.14
N VAL A 15 12.43 26.96 -9.74
CA VAL A 15 13.80 27.39 -9.49
C VAL A 15 13.83 28.72 -8.75
N ASP A 16 14.80 28.89 -7.85
CA ASP A 16 15.04 30.15 -7.15
C ASP A 16 15.82 31.16 -8.04
N ALA A 17 16.13 32.33 -7.46
CA ALA A 17 16.90 33.37 -8.15
C ALA A 17 18.34 32.95 -8.51
N HIS A 18 18.87 31.89 -7.90
CA HIS A 18 20.20 31.34 -8.16
C HIS A 18 20.16 30.13 -9.12
N GLY A 19 18.99 29.82 -9.68
CA GLY A 19 18.78 28.69 -10.58
C GLY A 19 18.75 27.33 -9.88
N GLN A 20 18.64 27.29 -8.55
CA GLN A 20 18.53 26.05 -7.80
C GLN A 20 17.08 25.56 -7.76
N ARG A 21 16.86 24.26 -7.96
CA ARG A 21 15.53 23.65 -7.85
C ARG A 21 15.10 23.63 -6.39
N VAL A 22 13.99 24.29 -6.08
CA VAL A 22 13.49 24.43 -4.70
C VAL A 22 12.15 23.75 -4.47
N ALA A 23 11.39 23.46 -5.54
CA ALA A 23 10.14 22.73 -5.44
C ALA A 23 9.88 21.88 -6.69
N VAL A 24 9.04 20.87 -6.53
CA VAL A 24 8.49 20.06 -7.62
C VAL A 24 7.03 20.40 -7.77
N GLN A 25 6.59 20.71 -8.99
CA GLN A 25 5.21 20.92 -9.34
C GLN A 25 4.70 19.73 -10.14
N LEU A 26 3.58 19.17 -9.68
CA LEU A 26 2.87 18.07 -10.31
C LEU A 26 1.39 18.42 -10.42
N SER A 27 0.68 17.75 -11.34
CA SER A 27 -0.78 17.74 -11.28
C SER A 27 -1.25 16.97 -10.04
N MET A 28 -2.41 17.31 -9.50
CA MET A 28 -2.98 16.59 -8.34
C MET A 28 -3.12 15.09 -8.61
N ALA A 29 -3.61 14.70 -9.78
CA ALA A 29 -3.73 13.28 -10.15
C ALA A 29 -2.37 12.56 -10.18
N SER A 30 -1.31 13.24 -10.63
CA SER A 30 0.04 12.69 -10.61
C SER A 30 0.59 12.57 -9.18
N TRP A 31 0.26 13.51 -8.30
CA TRP A 31 0.62 13.47 -6.89
C TRP A 31 -0.06 12.31 -6.16
N GLU A 32 -1.37 12.15 -6.33
CA GLU A 32 -2.15 11.04 -5.78
C GLU A 32 -1.61 9.68 -6.26
N THR A 33 -1.34 9.55 -7.57
CA THR A 33 -0.76 8.33 -8.14
C THR A 33 0.59 7.97 -7.49
N LEU A 34 1.39 8.98 -7.12
CA LEU A 34 2.68 8.76 -6.46
C LEU A 34 2.50 8.34 -5.00
N LEU A 35 1.58 8.97 -4.28
CA LEU A 35 1.24 8.60 -2.91
C LEU A 35 0.73 7.15 -2.83
N ASP A 36 -0.28 6.81 -3.63
CA ASP A 36 -0.85 5.45 -3.69
C ASP A 36 0.23 4.40 -3.98
N TRP A 37 1.20 4.75 -4.83
CA TRP A 37 2.29 3.84 -5.16
C TRP A 37 3.24 3.62 -3.97
N VAL A 38 3.59 4.67 -3.23
CA VAL A 38 4.44 4.57 -2.03
C VAL A 38 3.73 3.74 -0.96
N GLU A 39 2.48 4.06 -0.65
CA GLU A 39 1.66 3.34 0.33
C GLU A 39 1.58 1.86 -0.03
N LYS A 40 1.36 1.53 -1.31
CA LYS A 40 1.35 0.15 -1.77
C LYS A 40 2.68 -0.57 -1.58
N GLN A 41 3.82 0.11 -1.68
CA GLN A 41 5.12 -0.50 -1.39
C GLN A 41 5.28 -0.77 0.11
N GLU A 42 4.83 0.15 0.96
CA GLU A 42 4.85 0.00 2.42
C GLU A 42 3.94 -1.15 2.87
N ASP A 43 2.70 -1.19 2.38
CA ASP A 43 1.74 -2.26 2.64
C ASP A 43 2.27 -3.62 2.19
N ALA A 44 2.88 -3.68 1.00
CA ALA A 44 3.48 -4.92 0.50
C ALA A 44 4.61 -5.41 1.43
N ALA A 45 5.39 -4.49 2.01
CA ALA A 45 6.43 -4.84 2.97
C ALA A 45 5.83 -5.38 4.28
N ILE A 46 4.77 -4.75 4.79
CA ILE A 46 4.03 -5.20 5.98
C ILE A 46 3.47 -6.61 5.76
N VAL A 47 2.75 -6.82 4.66
CA VAL A 47 2.18 -8.13 4.31
C VAL A 47 3.28 -9.18 4.19
N LYS A 48 4.38 -8.86 3.50
CA LYS A 48 5.52 -9.78 3.35
C LYS A 48 6.13 -10.17 4.69
N ALA A 49 6.22 -9.23 5.63
CA ALA A 49 6.72 -9.49 6.98
C ALA A 49 5.74 -10.33 7.82
N ALA A 50 4.43 -10.20 7.59
CA ALA A 50 3.39 -10.98 8.28
C ALA A 50 3.26 -12.42 7.77
N ILE A 51 3.54 -12.69 6.49
CA ILE A 51 3.38 -14.01 5.86
C ILE A 51 4.02 -15.18 6.65
N PRO A 52 5.27 -15.09 7.16
CA PRO A 52 5.86 -16.16 7.95
C PRO A 52 5.08 -16.48 9.23
N GLN A 53 4.60 -15.45 9.93
CA GLN A 53 3.80 -15.60 11.15
C GLN A 53 2.46 -16.26 10.83
N LEU A 54 1.79 -15.81 9.76
CA LEU A 54 0.56 -16.41 9.27
C LEU A 54 0.75 -17.88 8.86
N LYS A 55 1.87 -18.22 8.24
CA LYS A 55 2.21 -19.61 7.88
C LYS A 55 2.47 -20.49 9.11
N GLN A 56 3.21 -19.97 10.09
CA GLN A 56 3.46 -20.68 11.36
C GLN A 56 2.15 -20.97 12.08
N LEU A 57 1.31 -19.95 12.21
CA LEU A 57 -0.02 -20.03 12.77
C LEU A 57 -0.90 -21.08 12.05
N ARG A 58 -0.87 -21.11 10.71
CA ARG A 58 -1.57 -22.14 9.91
C ARG A 58 -1.01 -23.56 10.13
N SER A 59 0.29 -23.70 10.37
CA SER A 59 0.97 -24.99 10.54
C SER A 59 0.99 -25.51 11.98
N GLY A 60 0.76 -24.64 12.96
CA GLY A 60 0.48 -25.02 14.34
C GLY A 60 -0.92 -25.60 14.45
N SER A 61 -1.17 -26.40 15.49
CA SER A 61 -2.55 -26.74 15.85
C SER A 61 -3.35 -25.44 15.96
N ALA A 62 -4.50 -25.37 15.29
CA ALA A 62 -5.42 -24.25 15.42
C ALA A 62 -5.51 -23.87 16.91
N SER A 63 -5.21 -22.61 17.26
CA SER A 63 -5.41 -22.21 18.65
C SER A 63 -6.90 -22.36 18.96
N GLU A 64 -7.25 -22.68 20.19
CA GLU A 64 -8.66 -22.81 20.61
C GLU A 64 -9.47 -21.52 20.39
N GLU A 65 -8.80 -20.40 20.10
CA GLU A 65 -9.37 -19.09 19.80
C GLU A 65 -9.67 -18.87 18.30
N TRP A 66 -9.26 -19.80 17.43
CA TRP A 66 -9.50 -19.68 15.99
C TRP A 66 -10.92 -20.10 15.65
N LEU A 67 -11.67 -19.17 15.07
CA LEU A 67 -13.00 -19.46 14.54
C LEU A 67 -12.87 -20.15 13.18
N ASP A 68 -13.62 -21.23 13.00
CA ASP A 68 -13.81 -21.84 11.69
C ASP A 68 -14.67 -20.90 10.83
N TRP A 69 -14.10 -20.42 9.72
CA TRP A 69 -14.75 -19.49 8.81
C TRP A 69 -16.05 -20.03 8.23
N ASP A 70 -16.13 -21.33 7.94
CA ASP A 70 -17.36 -21.93 7.43
C ASP A 70 -18.44 -22.00 8.52
N ALA A 71 -18.05 -22.10 9.79
CA ALA A 71 -18.98 -22.15 10.92
C ALA A 71 -19.54 -20.77 11.32
N VAL A 72 -18.84 -19.67 11.01
CA VAL A 72 -19.28 -18.31 11.41
C VAL A 72 -19.84 -17.46 10.28
N LYS A 73 -19.65 -17.83 9.01
CA LYS A 73 -20.13 -17.01 7.88
C LYS A 73 -21.66 -16.87 7.84
N GLU A 74 -22.39 -17.86 8.34
CA GLU A 74 -23.87 -17.83 8.36
C GLU A 74 -24.42 -16.75 9.32
N GLN A 75 -23.60 -16.27 10.26
CA GLN A 75 -23.98 -15.22 11.22
C GLN A 75 -23.81 -13.80 10.66
N TRP A 76 -23.28 -13.65 9.44
CA TRP A 76 -22.94 -12.35 8.85
C TRP A 76 -24.01 -11.80 7.92
N ASP A 77 -24.90 -12.65 7.42
CA ASP A 77 -25.98 -12.24 6.51
C ASP A 77 -27.22 -11.70 7.27
N GLU A 78 -27.15 -11.58 8.60
CA GLU A 78 -28.26 -11.11 9.46
C GLU A 78 -28.22 -9.61 9.85
N ASP A 79 -27.23 -8.82 9.39
CA ASP A 79 -27.14 -7.35 9.62
C ASP A 79 -27.20 -6.50 8.33
#